data_AF-A0A1M7FSM3-F1
#
_entry.id   AF-A0A1M7FSM3-F1
#
_cell.length_a   1.000
_cell.length_b   1.000
_cell.length_c   1.000
_cell.angle_alpha   90.00
_cell.angle_beta   90.00
_cell.angle_gamma   90.00
#
_symmetry.space_group_name_H-M   'P 1'
#
loop_
_entity.id
_entity.type
_entity.pdbx_description
1 polymer ?
#
loop_
_entity_poly.entity_id
_entity_poly.type
_entity_poly.pdbx_seq_one_letter_code
_entity_poly.pdbx_strand_id
1 'polypeptide(L)'
;MTSLGEPLDAKTDAEKKIAPRDEPALPAIDCDVLFGLGAIARWLGITVGQAKALVDDGTVPTFKPPGRSARCALKSAINEAFAEYARRSAARKSAA
;
A
#
# COMPACT_ATOMS: atom_id res chain seq x y z
N MET A 1 60.94 -27.11 -0.93
CA MET A 1 60.82 -27.45 0.51
C MET A 1 60.76 -26.10 1.20
N THR A 2 59.60 -25.58 1.63
CA THR A 2 58.70 -26.11 2.67
C THR A 2 57.28 -25.58 2.45
N SER A 3 56.27 -26.41 2.74
CA SER A 3 54.85 -26.05 2.91
C SER A 3 54.61 -25.03 4.02
N LEU A 4 53.43 -24.40 3.99
CA LEU A 4 52.53 -23.90 5.07
C LEU A 4 51.72 -22.72 4.47
N GLY A 5 50.40 -22.64 4.43
CA GLY A 5 49.29 -23.37 5.02
C GLY A 5 47.97 -22.81 4.42
N GLU A 6 46.88 -23.52 4.68
CA GLU A 6 45.53 -23.43 4.09
C GLU A 6 44.76 -22.11 4.32
N PRO A 7 43.68 -21.86 3.54
CA PRO A 7 42.80 -20.70 3.69
C PRO A 7 41.90 -20.83 4.94
N LEU A 8 41.84 -19.77 5.77
CA LEU A 8 40.84 -19.67 6.82
C LEU A 8 39.47 -19.32 6.23
N ASP A 9 38.59 -20.33 6.20
CA ASP A 9 37.15 -20.16 6.32
C ASP A 9 36.79 -19.29 7.53
N ALA A 10 35.99 -18.25 7.31
CA ALA A 10 35.20 -17.63 8.36
C ALA A 10 33.85 -17.19 7.80
N LYS A 11 32.96 -18.17 7.63
CA LYS A 11 31.52 -17.94 7.61
C LYS A 11 31.15 -17.24 8.91
N THR A 12 30.71 -15.98 8.86
CA THR A 12 29.99 -15.37 9.98
C THR A 12 28.62 -14.97 9.49
N ASP A 13 27.73 -15.93 9.61
CA ASP A 13 26.29 -15.77 9.64
C ASP A 13 25.95 -14.89 10.86
N ALA A 14 25.38 -13.72 10.61
CA ALA A 14 24.78 -12.90 11.64
C ALA A 14 23.36 -12.55 11.21
N GLU A 15 22.54 -13.59 11.03
CA GLU A 15 21.09 -13.48 11.17
C GLU A 15 20.78 -12.85 12.54
N LYS A 16 20.61 -11.53 12.54
CA LYS A 16 20.13 -10.79 13.69
C LYS A 16 18.66 -11.15 13.89
N LYS A 17 18.40 -12.22 14.65
CA LYS A 17 17.08 -12.56 15.18
C LYS A 17 16.63 -11.41 16.10
N ILE A 18 15.85 -10.50 15.55
CA ILE A 18 15.16 -9.45 16.31
C ILE A 18 14.06 -10.17 17.08
N ALA A 19 14.28 -10.36 18.39
CA ALA A 19 13.26 -10.88 19.29
C ALA A 19 12.01 -9.99 19.23
N PRO A 20 10.79 -10.56 19.27
CA PRO A 20 9.57 -9.76 19.33
C PRO A 20 9.57 -8.98 20.64
N ARG A 21 9.62 -7.66 20.54
CA ARG A 21 9.38 -6.78 21.68
C ARG A 21 7.89 -6.82 22.01
N ASP A 22 7.56 -7.29 23.20
CA ASP A 22 6.27 -7.10 23.89
C ASP A 22 6.09 -5.61 24.27
N GLU A 23 6.18 -4.71 23.29
CA GLU A 23 5.75 -3.32 23.47
C GLU A 23 4.22 -3.30 23.36
N PRO A 24 3.49 -2.66 24.29
CA PRO A 24 2.05 -2.51 24.16
C PRO A 24 1.79 -1.79 22.84
N ALA A 25 1.26 -2.53 21.87
CA ALA A 25 0.92 -1.98 20.57
C ALA A 25 -0.13 -0.90 20.81
N LEU A 26 0.29 0.37 20.70
CA LEU A 26 -0.63 1.49 20.64
C LEU A 26 -1.71 1.14 19.61
N PRO A 27 -3.00 1.44 19.89
CA PRO A 27 -4.06 1.13 18.94
C PRO A 27 -3.66 1.72 17.59
N ALA A 28 -3.69 0.90 16.55
CA ALA A 28 -3.33 1.36 15.21
C ALA A 28 -4.24 2.52 14.85
N ILE A 29 -3.70 3.75 14.88
CA ILE A 29 -4.42 4.93 14.45
C ILE A 29 -4.71 4.71 12.98
N ASP A 30 -5.99 4.56 12.64
CA ASP A 30 -6.38 4.31 11.26
C ASP A 30 -6.20 5.60 10.45
N CYS A 31 -5.03 5.74 9.82
CA CYS A 31 -4.74 6.88 8.97
C CYS A 31 -5.69 6.88 7.76
N ASP A 32 -6.30 8.04 7.47
CA ASP A 32 -7.18 8.20 6.31
C ASP A 32 -6.42 8.12 4.98
N VAL A 33 -5.10 8.32 5.00
CA VAL A 33 -4.25 8.35 3.80
C VAL A 33 -3.73 6.96 3.44
N LEU A 34 -3.99 6.55 2.19
CA LEU A 34 -3.44 5.36 1.56
C LEU A 34 -2.24 5.73 0.69
N PHE A 35 -1.07 5.16 0.98
CA PHE A 35 0.17 5.43 0.25
C PHE A 35 0.45 4.40 -0.83
N GLY A 36 0.38 4.83 -2.10
CA GLY A 36 0.68 3.99 -3.25
C GLY A 36 -0.48 3.08 -3.67
N LEU A 37 -0.34 2.52 -4.88
CA LEU A 37 -1.36 1.66 -5.48
C LEU A 37 -1.58 0.35 -4.69
N GLY A 38 -0.55 -0.16 -4.00
CA GLY A 38 -0.68 -1.35 -3.17
C GLY A 38 -1.61 -1.15 -1.97
N ALA A 39 -1.50 0.01 -1.29
CA ALA A 39 -2.37 0.34 -0.17
C ALA A 39 -3.82 0.56 -0.64
N ILE A 40 -4.01 1.24 -1.78
CA ILE A 40 -5.32 1.43 -2.42
C ILE A 40 -5.95 0.09 -2.79
N ALA A 41 -5.19 -0.79 -3.45
CA ALA A 41 -5.65 -2.11 -3.86
C ALA A 41 -6.06 -2.98 -2.66
N ARG A 42 -5.23 -3.01 -1.61
CA ARG A 42 -5.53 -3.73 -0.37
C ARG A 42 -6.79 -3.19 0.32
N TRP A 43 -6.96 -1.88 0.36
CA TRP A 43 -8.14 -1.25 0.94
C TRP A 43 -9.43 -1.60 0.19
N LEU A 44 -9.38 -1.58 -1.15
CA LEU A 44 -10.53 -1.88 -2.01
C LEU A 44 -10.77 -3.39 -2.20
N GLY A 45 -9.86 -4.25 -1.75
CA GLY A 45 -9.96 -5.70 -1.96
C GLY A 45 -9.78 -6.14 -3.42
N ILE A 46 -8.97 -5.40 -4.19
CA ILE A 46 -8.74 -5.64 -5.63
C ILE A 46 -7.25 -5.85 -5.94
N THR A 47 -6.93 -6.22 -7.17
CA THR A 47 -5.52 -6.31 -7.63
C THR A 47 -4.91 -4.93 -7.85
N VAL A 48 -3.58 -4.82 -7.77
CA VAL A 48 -2.85 -3.57 -8.04
C VAL A 48 -3.09 -3.08 -9.48
N GLY A 49 -3.23 -3.98 -10.45
CA GLY A 49 -3.56 -3.63 -11.84
C GLY A 49 -4.93 -2.98 -11.98
N GLN A 50 -5.95 -3.52 -11.29
CA GLN A 50 -7.29 -2.92 -11.24
C GLN A 50 -7.27 -1.57 -10.52
N ALA A 51 -6.56 -1.45 -9.40
CA ALA A 51 -6.41 -0.17 -8.72
C ALA A 51 -5.73 0.87 -9.62
N LYS A 52 -4.69 0.48 -10.38
CA LYS A 52 -4.06 1.35 -11.37
C LYS A 52 -5.07 1.82 -12.42
N ALA A 53 -5.88 0.90 -12.97
CA ALA A 53 -6.90 1.25 -13.97
C ALA A 53 -7.91 2.26 -13.41
N LEU A 54 -8.43 2.04 -12.20
CA LEU A 54 -9.38 2.96 -11.54
C LEU A 54 -8.78 4.32 -11.19
N VAL A 55 -7.46 4.39 -10.98
CA VAL A 55 -6.79 5.68 -10.76
C VAL A 55 -6.55 6.39 -12.09
N ASP A 56 -6.19 5.66 -13.14
CA ASP A 56 -5.94 6.22 -14.47
C ASP A 56 -7.23 6.67 -15.17
N ASP A 57 -8.36 5.99 -14.92
CA ASP A 57 -9.69 6.40 -15.41
C ASP A 57 -10.34 7.53 -14.59
N GLY A 58 -9.74 7.88 -13.44
CA GLY A 58 -10.20 8.95 -12.56
C GLY A 58 -11.32 8.57 -11.59
N THR A 59 -11.73 7.29 -11.53
CA THR A 59 -12.74 6.80 -10.57
C THR A 59 -12.25 6.92 -9.14
N VAL A 60 -10.97 6.61 -8.89
CA VAL A 60 -10.34 6.75 -7.57
C VAL A 60 -9.60 8.08 -7.51
N PRO A 61 -10.04 9.03 -6.67
CA PRO A 61 -9.36 10.32 -6.53
C PRO A 61 -8.00 10.11 -5.88
N THR A 62 -6.95 10.63 -6.52
CA THR A 62 -5.57 10.56 -6.00
C THR A 62 -4.88 11.90 -6.06
N PHE A 63 -3.87 12.06 -5.20
CA PHE A 63 -2.99 13.22 -5.18
C PHE A 63 -1.54 12.77 -5.02
N LYS A 64 -0.60 13.67 -5.34
CA LYS A 64 0.84 13.45 -5.12
C LYS A 64 1.31 14.38 -3.99
N PRO A 65 1.71 13.85 -2.83
CA PRO A 65 2.27 14.68 -1.77
C PRO A 65 3.65 15.23 -2.19
N PRO A 66 4.04 16.42 -1.68
CA PRO A 66 5.32 17.02 -2.00
C PRO A 66 6.49 16.10 -1.58
N GLY A 67 7.51 15.99 -2.42
CA GLY A 67 8.70 15.18 -2.15
C GLY A 67 8.52 13.67 -2.29
N ARG A 68 7.39 13.18 -2.82
CA ARG A 68 7.15 11.76 -3.09
C ARG A 68 6.66 11.55 -4.53
N SER A 69 7.11 10.47 -5.15
CA SER A 69 6.66 10.06 -6.49
C SER A 69 5.37 9.22 -6.48
N ALA A 70 5.05 8.61 -5.33
CA ALA A 70 3.90 7.72 -5.19
C ALA A 70 2.58 8.49 -5.16
N ARG A 71 1.56 7.96 -5.87
CA ARG A 71 0.17 8.43 -5.76
C ARG A 71 -0.41 8.03 -4.41
N CYS A 72 -1.13 8.94 -3.77
CA CYS A 72 -1.83 8.71 -2.51
C CYS A 72 -3.33 8.96 -2.70
N ALA A 73 -4.15 8.33 -1.86
CA ALA A 73 -5.59 8.55 -1.85
C ALA A 73 -6.08 8.71 -0.41
N LEU A 74 -7.19 9.44 -0.22
CA LEU A 74 -7.90 9.49 1.06
C LEU A 74 -9.04 8.47 1.04
N LYS A 75 -9.22 7.68 2.09
CA LYS A 75 -10.35 6.72 2.16
C LYS A 75 -11.68 7.47 2.11
N SER A 76 -11.78 8.59 2.80
CA SER A 76 -12.93 9.51 2.77
C SER A 76 -13.31 9.91 1.33
N ALA A 77 -12.35 10.40 0.55
CA ALA A 77 -12.57 10.82 -0.84
C ALA A 77 -12.98 9.65 -1.76
N ILE A 78 -12.39 8.47 -1.56
CA ILE A 78 -12.78 7.26 -2.29
C ILE A 78 -14.25 6.90 -2.01
N ASN A 79 -14.65 6.91 -0.74
CA ASN A 79 -16.02 6.59 -0.35
C ASN A 79 -17.03 7.60 -0.92
N GLU A 80 -16.69 8.88 -0.92
CA GLU A 80 -17.53 9.93 -1.51
C GLU A 80 -17.70 9.73 -3.02
N ALA A 81 -16.62 9.44 -3.75
CA ALA A 81 -16.66 9.17 -5.18
C ALA A 81 -17.56 7.97 -5.53
N PHE A 82 -17.47 6.87 -4.77
CA PHE A 82 -18.35 5.72 -4.98
C PHE A 82 -19.81 6.00 -4.60
N ALA A 83 -20.05 6.78 -3.54
CA ALA A 83 -21.40 7.19 -3.16
C ALA A 83 -22.04 8.08 -4.24
N GLU A 84 -21.27 8.98 -4.87
CA GLU A 84 -21.73 9.75 -6.02
C GLU A 84 -22.01 8.86 -7.24
N TYR A 85 -21.12 7.91 -7.54
CA TYR A 85 -21.33 6.95 -8.61
C TYR A 85 -22.62 6.13 -8.42
N ALA A 86 -22.88 5.66 -7.19
CA ALA A 86 -24.11 4.95 -6.84
C ALA A 86 -25.36 5.82 -7.03
N ARG A 87 -25.34 7.08 -6.57
CA ARG A 87 -26.45 8.03 -6.78
C ARG A 87 -26.72 8.28 -8.26
N ARG A 88 -25.66 8.50 -9.05
CA ARG A 88 -25.76 8.77 -10.49
C ARG A 88 -26.28 7.58 -11.28
N SER A 89 -25.89 6.36 -10.90
CA SER A 89 -26.37 5.13 -11.54
C SER A 89 -27.82 4.82 -11.17
N ALA A 90 -28.22 5.06 -9.92
CA ALA A 90 -29.62 4.93 -9.49
C ALA A 90 -30.55 5.89 -10.23
N ALA A 91 -30.16 7.15 -10.39
CA ALA A 91 -30.95 8.16 -11.11
C ALA A 91 -31.22 7.80 -12.58
N ARG A 92 -30.29 7.10 -13.26
CA ARG A 92 -30.51 6.62 -14.64
C ARG A 92 -31.52 5.49 -14.71
N LYS A 93 -31.58 4.63 -13.69
CA LYS A 93 -32.47 3.47 -13.67
C LYS A 93 -33.93 3.86 -13.42
N SER A 94 -34.18 4.97 -12.72
CA SER A 94 -35.54 5.49 -12.48
C SER A 94 -36.10 6.34 -13.63
N ALA A 95 -35.29 6.68 -14.63
CA ALA A 95 -35.68 7.48 -15.79
C ALA A 95 -35.95 6.64 -17.05
N ALA A 96 -35.82 5.30 -16.94
CA ALA A 96 -36.11 4.32 -17.99
C ALA A 96 -37.33 3.49 -17.59
#